data_AF-A0A7V3J0G6-F1
#
_entry.id   AF-A0A7V3J0G6-F1
#
_cell.length_a   1.000
_cell.length_b   1.000
_cell.length_c   1.000
_cell.angle_alpha   90.00
_cell.angle_beta   90.00
_cell.angle_gamma   90.00
#
_symmetry.space_group_name_H-M   'P 1'
#
loop_
_entity.id
_entity.type
_entity.pdbx_description
1 polymer ?
#
loop_
_entity_poly.entity_id
_entity_poly.type
_entity_poly.pdbx_seq_one_letter_code
_entity_poly.pdbx_strand_id
1 'polypeptide(L)'
;MTASAYYGDGDTLAAPYIPEIGDTDTLGAALAYAAAGWYVLPVRDPKNPGSVVGKDWPSKSSRSPHVLTAWFAGTNYGIALHMGRSGAVAFDVDQLDSF
;
A
#
# COMPACT_ATOMS: atom_id res chain seq x y z
N MET A 1 7.94 -23.66 19.91
CA MET A 1 8.07 -22.52 20.83
C MET A 1 7.11 -21.44 20.35
N THR A 2 6.37 -20.87 21.28
CA THR A 2 5.03 -20.25 21.15
C THR A 2 4.96 -18.94 20.35
N ALA A 3 3.81 -18.74 19.70
CA ALA A 3 3.39 -17.51 19.04
C ALA A 3 3.06 -16.37 20.02
N SER A 4 3.03 -15.15 19.48
CA SER A 4 2.33 -13.93 19.95
C SER A 4 3.25 -12.75 20.27
N ALA A 5 3.49 -11.90 19.25
CA ALA A 5 3.90 -10.52 19.42
C ALA A 5 3.47 -9.68 18.20
N TYR A 6 2.16 -9.59 17.93
CA TYR A 6 1.61 -8.58 17.00
C TYR A 6 0.37 -7.91 17.60
N TYR A 7 0.42 -7.60 18.89
CA TYR A 7 -0.46 -6.63 19.52
C TYR A 7 0.36 -5.85 20.53
N GLY A 8 0.82 -4.67 20.12
CA GLY A 8 1.52 -3.71 20.93
C GLY A 8 1.10 -2.31 20.48
N ASP A 9 0.24 -1.69 21.29
CA ASP A 9 -0.04 -0.27 21.26
C ASP A 9 1.28 0.52 21.33
N GLY A 10 1.47 1.45 20.39
CA GLY A 10 2.68 2.29 20.31
C GLY A 10 3.62 1.89 19.17
N ASP A 11 3.10 1.97 17.93
CA ASP A 11 3.86 1.73 16.71
C ASP A 11 5.00 2.75 16.60
N THR A 12 6.20 2.34 16.99
CA THR A 12 7.42 2.93 16.47
C THR A 12 7.44 2.57 14.99
N LEU A 13 6.74 3.38 14.19
CA LEU A 13 6.59 3.19 12.75
C LEU A 13 7.98 3.15 12.13
N ALA A 14 8.48 1.94 11.89
CA ALA A 14 9.63 1.77 11.01
C ALA A 14 9.30 2.46 9.69
N ALA A 15 10.22 3.29 9.20
CA ALA A 15 10.05 3.97 7.91
C ALA A 15 9.74 2.92 6.84
N PRO A 16 8.82 3.19 5.91
CA PRO A 16 8.48 2.23 4.88
C PRO A 16 9.70 1.97 3.99
N TYR A 17 9.85 0.74 3.52
CA TYR A 17 10.87 0.38 2.54
C TYR A 17 10.21 -0.14 1.26
N ILE A 18 10.91 -0.10 0.13
CA ILE A 18 10.39 -0.66 -1.12
C ILE A 18 10.65 -2.17 -1.12
N PRO A 19 9.63 -3.03 -1.08
CA PRO A 19 9.82 -4.47 -1.14
C PRO A 19 10.20 -4.92 -2.56
N GLU A 20 10.96 -6.00 -2.65
CA GLU A 20 11.07 -6.76 -3.89
C GLU A 20 9.72 -7.42 -4.20
N ILE A 21 9.20 -7.20 -5.40
CA ILE A 21 7.95 -7.78 -5.86
C ILE A 21 8.29 -8.83 -6.91
N GLY A 22 8.13 -10.11 -6.55
CA GLY A 22 8.28 -11.22 -7.48
C GLY A 22 7.09 -11.39 -8.41
N ASP A 23 6.98 -12.58 -9.01
CA ASP A 23 5.81 -12.97 -9.81
C ASP A 23 4.59 -13.19 -8.90
N THR A 24 3.75 -12.16 -8.77
CA THR A 24 2.55 -12.16 -7.92
C THR A 24 1.44 -11.33 -8.54
N ASP A 25 0.20 -11.63 -8.15
CA ASP A 25 -0.94 -10.78 -8.47
C ASP A 25 -0.95 -9.49 -7.64
N THR A 26 -1.90 -8.61 -7.94
CA THR A 26 -2.00 -7.29 -7.30
C THR A 26 -2.35 -7.37 -5.81
N LEU A 27 -3.05 -8.41 -5.37
CA LEU A 27 -3.28 -8.64 -3.95
C LEU A 27 -1.97 -8.98 -3.23
N GLY A 28 -1.17 -9.90 -3.76
CA GLY A 28 0.12 -10.24 -3.18
C GLY A 28 1.09 -9.06 -3.15
N ALA A 29 1.12 -8.25 -4.21
CA ALA A 29 1.89 -7.00 -4.22
C ALA A 29 1.40 -6.01 -3.15
N ALA A 30 0.07 -5.82 -3.00
CA ALA A 30 -0.49 -4.94 -1.98
C ALA A 30 -0.15 -5.41 -0.56
N LEU A 31 -0.19 -6.72 -0.31
CA LEU A 31 0.21 -7.32 0.97
C LEU A 31 1.71 -7.14 1.24
N ALA A 32 2.57 -7.27 0.23
CA ALA A 32 4.00 -7.03 0.35
C ALA A 32 4.30 -5.57 0.72
N TYR A 33 3.68 -4.60 0.03
CA TYR A 33 3.79 -3.18 0.39
C TYR A 33 3.28 -2.90 1.80
N ALA A 34 2.14 -3.48 2.19
CA ALA A 34 1.59 -3.33 3.54
C ALA A 34 2.52 -3.89 4.62
N ALA A 35 3.11 -5.07 4.40
CA ALA A 35 4.11 -5.66 5.28
C ALA A 35 5.41 -4.83 5.34
N ALA A 36 5.71 -4.08 4.28
CA ALA A 36 6.83 -3.14 4.21
C ALA A 36 6.52 -1.75 4.81
N GLY A 37 5.38 -1.58 5.47
CA GLY A 37 5.01 -0.35 6.19
C GLY A 37 4.17 0.64 5.38
N TRP A 38 3.78 0.32 4.14
CA TRP A 38 2.99 1.21 3.30
C TRP A 38 1.49 1.13 3.61
N TYR A 39 0.86 2.30 3.69
CA TYR A 39 -0.59 2.42 3.55
C TYR A 39 -0.95 2.40 2.07
N VAL A 40 -1.89 1.54 1.68
CA VAL A 40 -2.28 1.36 0.28
C VAL A 40 -3.78 1.58 0.05
N LEU A 41 -4.14 1.79 -1.21
CA LEU A 41 -5.51 1.90 -1.71
C LEU A 41 -5.70 1.10 -3.00
N PRO A 42 -6.88 0.47 -3.20
CA PRO A 42 -7.28 -0.07 -4.48
C PRO A 42 -7.69 1.05 -5.43
N VAL A 43 -7.27 0.98 -6.69
CA VAL A 43 -7.53 2.00 -7.70
C VAL A 43 -8.03 1.37 -8.99
N ARG A 44 -9.18 1.84 -9.47
CA ARG A 44 -9.74 1.45 -10.78
C ARG A 44 -9.38 2.45 -11.88
N ASP A 45 -9.23 3.73 -11.52
CA ASP A 45 -8.81 4.81 -12.41
C ASP A 45 -7.56 5.47 -11.82
N PRO A 46 -6.39 5.40 -12.50
CA PRO A 46 -5.13 5.95 -11.97
C PRO A 46 -5.16 7.46 -11.73
N LYS A 47 -6.08 8.19 -12.35
CA LYS A 47 -6.28 9.64 -12.12
C LYS A 47 -7.19 9.94 -10.93
N ASN A 48 -7.74 8.91 -10.29
CA ASN A 48 -8.63 9.03 -9.15
C ASN A 48 -8.29 7.97 -8.08
N PRO A 49 -7.44 8.31 -7.10
CA PRO A 49 -7.08 7.41 -6.00
C PRO A 49 -8.29 6.94 -5.15
N GLY A 50 -9.39 7.70 -5.16
CA GLY A 50 -10.65 7.34 -4.50
C GLY A 50 -11.61 6.54 -5.37
N SER A 51 -11.20 6.06 -6.56
CA SER A 51 -12.10 5.39 -7.52
C SER A 51 -12.79 4.14 -6.99
N VAL A 52 -12.24 3.50 -5.95
CA VAL A 52 -12.84 2.33 -5.29
C VAL A 52 -13.40 2.69 -3.92
N VAL A 53 -12.64 3.44 -3.10
CA VAL A 53 -13.02 3.74 -1.70
C VAL A 53 -13.90 4.99 -1.53
N GLY A 54 -14.14 5.72 -2.62
CA GLY A 54 -14.96 6.91 -2.68
C GLY A 54 -14.29 8.19 -2.17
N LYS A 55 -15.12 9.18 -1.82
CA LYS A 55 -14.68 10.46 -1.24
C LYS A 55 -13.94 10.25 0.08
N ASP A 56 -13.13 11.23 0.46
CA ASP A 56 -12.27 11.17 1.65
C ASP A 56 -11.37 9.92 1.63
N TRP A 57 -10.85 9.59 0.45
CA TRP A 57 -9.93 8.47 0.28
C TRP A 57 -8.67 8.55 1.15
N PRO A 58 -8.09 9.73 1.49
CA PRO A 58 -6.86 9.77 2.28
C PRO A 58 -7.00 9.08 3.64
N SER A 59 -8.16 9.22 4.31
CA SER A 59 -8.45 8.59 5.60
C SER A 59 -8.67 7.08 5.51
N LYS A 60 -8.95 6.56 4.31
CA LYS A 60 -9.38 5.17 4.06
C LYS A 60 -8.27 4.22 3.65
N SER A 61 -7.08 4.73 3.33
CA SER A 61 -5.91 3.89 3.08
C SER A 61 -5.63 2.90 4.21
N SER A 62 -5.12 1.71 3.89
CA SER A 62 -4.94 0.63 4.88
C SER A 62 -3.67 -0.17 4.62
N ARG A 63 -3.17 -0.81 5.68
CA ARG A 63 -2.14 -1.86 5.62
C ARG A 63 -2.65 -3.19 6.22
N SER A 64 -3.94 -3.27 6.55
CA SER A 64 -4.54 -4.45 7.16
C SER A 64 -4.77 -5.54 6.10
N PRO A 65 -4.18 -6.75 6.25
CA PRO A 65 -4.37 -7.83 5.29
C PRO A 65 -5.83 -8.18 5.01
N HIS A 66 -6.69 -8.07 6.03
CA HIS A 66 -8.13 -8.32 5.89
C HIS A 66 -8.81 -7.30 4.97
N VAL A 67 -8.47 -6.02 5.14
CA VAL A 67 -9.02 -4.93 4.31
C VAL A 67 -8.52 -5.06 2.87
N LEU A 68 -7.22 -5.34 2.70
CA LEU A 68 -6.61 -5.53 1.39
C LEU A 68 -7.22 -6.73 0.66
N THR A 69 -7.38 -7.87 1.33
CA THR A 69 -8.02 -9.05 0.75
C THR A 69 -9.43 -8.72 0.27
N ALA A 70 -10.22 -8.00 1.08
CA ALA A 70 -11.58 -7.60 0.71
C ALA A 70 -11.63 -6.64 -0.50
N TRP A 71 -10.61 -5.80 -0.68
CA TRP A 71 -10.54 -4.88 -1.81
C TRP A 71 -10.09 -5.53 -3.10
N PHE A 72 -9.10 -6.42 -3.06
CA PHE A 72 -8.43 -6.92 -4.25
C PHE A 72 -8.94 -8.28 -4.73
N ALA A 73 -9.52 -9.12 -3.85
CA ALA A 73 -9.97 -10.47 -4.22
C ALA A 73 -10.97 -10.46 -5.38
N GLY A 74 -10.63 -11.16 -6.47
CA GLY A 74 -11.48 -11.26 -7.66
C GLY A 74 -11.57 -9.97 -8.50
N THR A 75 -10.65 -9.02 -8.30
CA THR A 75 -10.61 -7.74 -9.03
C THR A 75 -9.32 -7.59 -9.83
N ASN A 76 -9.28 -6.57 -10.67
CA ASN A 76 -8.09 -6.12 -11.41
C ASN A 76 -7.68 -4.68 -11.02
N TYR A 77 -7.98 -4.26 -9.79
CA TYR A 77 -7.63 -2.92 -9.32
C TYR A 77 -6.12 -2.78 -9.20
N GLY A 78 -5.59 -1.63 -9.60
CA GLY A 78 -4.22 -1.22 -9.31
C GLY A 78 -4.04 -0.80 -7.85
N ILE A 79 -2.80 -0.49 -7.49
CA ILE A 79 -2.40 -0.07 -6.13
C ILE A 79 -1.99 1.39 -6.17
N ALA A 80 -2.54 2.21 -5.27
CA ALA A 80 -1.95 3.49 -4.91
C ALA A 80 -1.25 3.39 -3.56
N LEU A 81 -0.02 3.90 -3.50
CA LEU A 81 0.74 4.05 -2.26
C LEU A 81 0.42 5.42 -1.63
N HIS A 82 -0.01 5.43 -0.37
CA HIS A 82 -0.32 6.67 0.33
C HIS A 82 0.95 7.22 1.00
N MET A 83 1.59 8.17 0.32
CA MET A 83 2.84 8.80 0.77
C MET A 83 2.75 9.40 2.18
N GLY A 84 1.86 10.37 2.39
CA GLY A 84 1.77 11.13 3.64
C GLY A 84 1.54 10.27 4.88
N ARG A 85 0.55 9.36 4.84
CA ARG A 85 0.28 8.45 5.97
C ARG A 85 1.36 7.40 6.18
N SER A 86 2.13 7.06 5.14
CA SER A 86 3.28 6.16 5.25
C SER A 86 4.54 6.90 5.70
N GLY A 87 4.54 8.23 5.84
CA GLY A 87 5.73 9.01 6.18
C GLY A 87 6.76 9.08 5.03
N ALA A 88 6.30 8.94 3.79
CA ALA A 88 7.13 8.96 2.59
C ALA A 88 6.93 10.23 1.75
N VAL A 89 7.91 10.51 0.90
CA VAL A 89 7.86 11.52 -0.17
C VAL A 89 8.21 10.83 -1.47
N ALA A 90 7.46 11.09 -2.54
CA ALA A 90 7.75 10.62 -3.88
C ALA A 90 8.23 11.78 -4.75
N PHE A 91 9.27 11.52 -5.53
CA PHE A 91 9.71 12.39 -6.62
C PHE A 91 9.31 11.73 -7.93
N ASP A 92 8.44 12.41 -8.68
CA ASP A 92 8.10 12.00 -10.04
C ASP A 92 9.12 12.64 -10.99
N VAL A 93 9.92 11.81 -11.66
CA VAL A 93 11.03 12.26 -12.51
C VAL A 93 10.69 11.92 -13.96
N ASP A 94 10.33 12.95 -14.74
CA ASP A 94 9.88 12.78 -16.13
C ASP A 94 10.99 12.33 -17.09
N GLN A 95 12.22 12.78 -16.85
CA GLN A 95 13.38 12.50 -17.70
C GLN A 95 14.51 11.99 -16.83
N LEU A 96 14.83 10.71 -17.02
CA LEU A 96 16.08 10.15 -16.53
C LEU A 96 17.14 10.52 -17.56
N ASP A 97 18.11 11.35 -17.16
CA ASP A 97 19.24 11.65 -18.02
C ASP A 97 19.94 10.35 -18.40
N SER A 98 20.08 10.12 -19.70
CA SER A 98 20.84 9.00 -20.26
C SER A 98 22.29 9.46 -20.36
N PHE A 99 23.18 8.84 -19.58
CA PHE A 99 24.63 9.00 -19.72
C PHE A 99 25.19 8.09 -20.81
#